data_AF-A0A5C8SGM7-F1
#
_entry.id   AF-A0A5C8SGM7-F1
#
_cell.length_a   1.000
_cell.length_b   1.000
_cell.length_c   1.000
_cell.angle_alpha   90.00
_cell.angle_beta   90.00
_cell.angle_gamma   90.00
#
_symmetry.space_group_name_H-M   'P 1'
#
loop_
_entity.id
_entity.type
_entity.pdbx_description
1 polymer ?
#
loop_
_entity_poly.entity_id
_entity_poly.type
_entity_poly.pdbx_seq_one_letter_code
_entity_poly.pdbx_strand_id
1 'polypeptide(L)'
;MSSGLDMFSLGTVKLPEKTRHYDTHFEVGLRAPIDHRDINNAAESINLSVIALYAGDHWLNMQSIVKRDLAARTERYKPGVYRYTISHATPWLDAGRVVRTWLHLRLVVEEPGPAGHRGWRLLSHEQMFAGEGKGRNRRVIRIRGLPPEEQAARYALEARRAKCAATADRKAREAADKAIAVYVRSILDADPDFLIPASWAASGHIEDGYVGKRLDAAADVVRDAHHRLQLTRERLTIWGHALNCGLHDATVNRPAIIPLPGDDADALGTLI
;
A
#
# COMPACT_ATOMS: atom_id res chain seq x y z
N MET A 1 -49.87 -3.89 22.15
CA MET A 1 -48.63 -3.27 21.64
C MET A 1 -47.56 -4.36 21.70
N SER A 2 -47.47 -5.33 20.79
CA SER A 2 -47.09 -5.32 19.36
C SER A 2 -45.81 -4.57 19.03
N SER A 3 -44.68 -5.30 19.01
CA SER A 3 -43.64 -5.36 17.97
C SER A 3 -42.42 -6.08 18.60
N GLY A 4 -41.93 -7.24 18.17
CA GLY A 4 -41.84 -7.77 16.81
C GLY A 4 -40.45 -7.48 16.25
N LEU A 5 -39.45 -8.27 16.63
CA LEU A 5 -38.12 -8.28 16.02
C LEU A 5 -37.58 -9.71 16.04
N ASP A 6 -38.03 -10.48 15.05
CA ASP A 6 -37.52 -11.79 14.71
C ASP A 6 -37.20 -11.73 13.21
N MET A 7 -35.94 -11.47 12.86
CA MET A 7 -35.59 -11.30 11.45
C MET A 7 -34.09 -11.47 11.16
N PHE A 8 -33.52 -12.66 11.40
CA PHE A 8 -32.40 -13.18 10.58
C PHE A 8 -32.44 -14.72 10.54
N SER A 9 -33.52 -15.26 9.97
CA SER A 9 -33.50 -16.61 9.42
C SER A 9 -32.76 -16.55 8.08
N LEU A 10 -31.47 -16.90 8.07
CA LEU A 10 -30.71 -17.19 6.86
C LEU A 10 -31.34 -18.44 6.24
N GLY A 11 -32.30 -18.22 5.34
CA GLY A 11 -32.93 -19.28 4.58
C GLY A 11 -31.87 -20.17 3.94
N THR A 12 -31.91 -21.46 4.27
CA THR A 12 -31.22 -22.51 3.52
C THR A 12 -31.64 -22.41 2.06
N VAL A 13 -30.79 -21.82 1.23
CA VAL A 13 -30.94 -21.82 -0.22
C VAL A 13 -30.84 -23.27 -0.68
N LYS A 14 -31.99 -23.92 -0.91
CA LYS A 14 -32.04 -25.21 -1.61
C LYS A 14 -31.54 -24.98 -3.02
N LEU A 15 -30.31 -25.41 -3.27
CA LEU A 15 -29.68 -25.32 -4.58
C LEU A 15 -30.35 -26.30 -5.57
N PRO A 16 -30.39 -25.94 -6.86
CA PRO A 16 -30.87 -26.85 -7.89
C PRO A 16 -29.96 -28.09 -7.98
N GLU A 17 -30.57 -29.27 -8.06
CA GLU A 17 -29.91 -30.60 -8.14
C GLU A 17 -28.76 -30.68 -9.16
N LYS A 18 -28.80 -29.86 -10.21
CA LYS A 18 -27.78 -29.80 -11.27
C LYS A 18 -26.38 -29.41 -10.76
N THR A 19 -26.26 -28.72 -9.62
CA THR A 19 -24.95 -28.28 -9.10
C THR A 19 -24.09 -29.43 -8.56
N ARG A 20 -24.70 -30.50 -8.03
CA ARG A 20 -23.97 -31.70 -7.56
C ARG A 20 -23.19 -32.42 -8.67
N HIS A 21 -23.57 -32.20 -9.93
CA HIS A 21 -22.89 -32.82 -11.07
C HIS A 21 -21.46 -32.27 -11.28
N TYR A 22 -21.15 -31.08 -10.78
CA TYR A 22 -19.85 -30.43 -10.99
C TYR A 22 -18.85 -30.62 -9.85
N ASP A 23 -19.26 -31.25 -8.75
CA ASP A 23 -18.37 -31.64 -7.65
C ASP A 23 -17.17 -32.46 -8.18
N THR A 24 -17.42 -33.39 -9.11
CA THR A 24 -16.38 -34.19 -9.77
C THR A 24 -15.35 -33.32 -10.50
N HIS A 25 -15.76 -32.20 -11.12
CA HIS A 25 -14.83 -31.30 -11.81
C HIS A 25 -13.94 -30.55 -10.84
N PHE A 26 -14.47 -30.14 -9.69
CA PHE A 26 -13.68 -29.58 -8.62
C PHE A 26 -12.64 -30.58 -8.11
N GLU A 27 -13.03 -31.84 -7.88
CA GLU A 27 -12.09 -32.90 -7.47
C GLU A 27 -10.99 -33.15 -8.52
N VAL A 28 -11.33 -33.12 -9.81
CA VAL A 28 -10.33 -33.22 -10.89
C VAL A 28 -9.33 -32.07 -10.80
N GLY A 29 -9.79 -30.85 -10.55
CA GLY A 29 -8.93 -29.67 -10.36
C GLY A 29 -8.04 -29.81 -9.13
N LEU A 30 -8.62 -30.29 -8.04
CA LEU A 30 -7.93 -30.53 -6.77
C LEU A 30 -6.83 -31.60 -6.86
N ARG A 31 -6.93 -32.50 -7.85
CA ARG A 31 -5.98 -33.60 -8.10
C ARG A 31 -5.07 -33.40 -9.32
N ALA A 32 -5.13 -32.26 -10.00
CA ALA A 32 -4.29 -31.97 -11.16
C ALA A 32 -2.77 -32.10 -10.82
N PRO A 33 -1.81 -31.95 -11.75
CA PRO A 33 -0.38 -31.76 -11.42
C PRO A 33 -0.02 -30.28 -11.19
N ILE A 34 0.94 -29.96 -10.31
CA ILE A 34 1.30 -28.58 -9.91
C ILE A 34 2.59 -28.27 -10.64
N ASP A 35 2.68 -27.09 -11.28
CA ASP A 35 3.98 -26.54 -11.65
C ASP A 35 4.59 -25.81 -10.45
N HIS A 36 5.59 -26.42 -9.82
CA HIS A 36 6.23 -25.87 -8.63
C HIS A 36 6.98 -24.55 -8.89
N ARG A 37 7.48 -24.35 -10.12
CA ARG A 37 8.25 -23.14 -10.45
C ARG A 37 7.34 -21.92 -10.51
N ASP A 38 6.22 -22.06 -11.20
CA ASP A 38 5.26 -20.96 -11.37
C ASP A 38 4.57 -20.60 -10.06
N ILE A 39 4.21 -21.62 -9.27
CA ILE A 39 3.52 -21.41 -7.99
C ILE A 39 4.42 -20.71 -6.97
N ASN A 40 5.69 -21.09 -6.87
CA ASN A 40 6.61 -20.45 -5.94
C ASN A 40 6.84 -18.97 -6.31
N ASN A 41 6.95 -18.64 -7.59
CA ASN A 41 7.08 -17.26 -8.04
C ASN A 41 5.80 -16.43 -7.85
N ALA A 42 4.63 -17.08 -7.82
CA ALA A 42 3.32 -16.45 -7.63
C ALA A 42 2.81 -16.50 -6.18
N ALA A 43 3.53 -17.12 -5.24
CA ALA A 43 3.01 -17.45 -3.91
C ALA A 43 2.53 -16.24 -3.10
N GLU A 44 3.17 -15.09 -3.26
CA GLU A 44 2.75 -13.81 -2.66
C GLU A 44 1.39 -13.35 -3.20
N SER A 45 1.20 -13.33 -4.53
CA SER A 45 -0.06 -12.94 -5.16
C SER A 45 -1.19 -13.92 -4.83
N ILE A 46 -0.89 -15.22 -4.77
CA ILE A 46 -1.82 -16.26 -4.36
C ILE A 46 -2.24 -16.08 -2.90
N ASN A 47 -1.29 -15.77 -2.01
CA ASN A 47 -1.57 -15.52 -0.60
C ASN A 47 -2.47 -14.29 -0.39
N LEU A 48 -2.21 -13.18 -1.08
CA LEU A 48 -3.11 -12.02 -1.05
C LEU A 48 -4.50 -12.34 -1.61
N SER A 49 -4.56 -13.12 -2.70
CA SER A 49 -5.83 -13.50 -3.32
C SER A 49 -6.67 -14.40 -2.42
N VAL A 50 -6.07 -15.36 -1.70
CA VAL A 50 -6.84 -16.21 -0.77
C VAL A 50 -7.34 -15.43 0.44
N ILE A 51 -6.54 -14.51 1.00
CA ILE A 51 -6.96 -13.65 2.12
C ILE A 51 -8.15 -12.79 1.69
N ALA A 52 -8.07 -12.16 0.51
CA ALA A 52 -9.16 -11.36 -0.04
C ALA A 52 -10.42 -12.20 -0.29
N LEU A 53 -10.28 -13.43 -0.80
CA LEU A 53 -11.41 -14.32 -1.08
C LEU A 53 -12.14 -14.76 0.20
N TYR A 54 -11.41 -15.00 1.29
CA TYR A 54 -12.03 -15.33 2.58
C TYR A 54 -12.72 -14.12 3.21
N ALA A 55 -12.29 -12.89 2.93
CA ALA A 55 -12.98 -11.65 3.34
C ALA A 55 -13.34 -11.58 4.84
N GLY A 56 -12.48 -12.13 5.70
CA GLY A 56 -12.69 -12.22 7.15
C GLY A 56 -13.30 -13.54 7.64
N ASP A 57 -13.86 -14.37 6.75
CA ASP A 57 -14.24 -15.73 7.11
C ASP A 57 -13.00 -16.56 7.44
N HIS A 58 -13.18 -17.56 8.30
CA HIS A 58 -12.11 -18.51 8.61
C HIS A 58 -12.25 -19.81 7.83
N TRP A 59 -13.44 -20.17 7.36
CA TRP A 59 -13.72 -21.45 6.71
C TRP A 59 -14.66 -21.27 5.52
N LEU A 60 -14.38 -21.97 4.42
CA LEU A 60 -15.23 -21.99 3.24
C LEU A 60 -15.47 -23.41 2.74
N ASN A 61 -16.73 -23.70 2.39
CA ASN A 61 -17.07 -24.89 1.62
C ASN A 61 -16.76 -24.70 0.13
N MET A 62 -16.80 -25.80 -0.62
CA MET A 62 -16.55 -25.84 -2.07
C MET A 62 -17.39 -24.82 -2.85
N GLN A 63 -18.69 -24.74 -2.57
CA GLN A 63 -19.60 -23.84 -3.28
C GLN A 63 -19.26 -22.36 -3.06
N SER A 64 -18.89 -22.00 -1.83
CA SER A 64 -18.51 -20.63 -1.49
C SER A 64 -17.21 -20.25 -2.20
N ILE A 65 -16.26 -21.17 -2.28
CA ILE A 65 -15.00 -20.96 -3.01
C ILE A 65 -15.27 -20.74 -4.50
N VAL A 66 -16.04 -21.64 -5.14
CA VAL A 66 -16.37 -21.51 -6.58
C VAL A 66 -17.06 -20.17 -6.85
N LYS A 67 -18.05 -19.81 -6.03
CA LYS A 67 -18.80 -18.55 -6.22
C LYS A 67 -17.89 -17.32 -6.08
N ARG A 68 -17.02 -17.29 -5.07
CA ARG A 68 -16.15 -16.13 -4.83
C ARG A 68 -14.99 -16.04 -5.82
N ASP A 69 -14.37 -17.17 -6.17
CA ASP A 69 -13.32 -17.21 -7.20
C ASP A 69 -13.87 -16.77 -8.57
N LEU A 70 -15.06 -17.25 -8.94
CA LEU A 70 -15.75 -16.82 -10.16
C LEU A 70 -16.01 -15.30 -10.16
N ALA A 71 -16.53 -14.75 -9.06
CA ALA A 71 -16.79 -13.33 -8.94
C ALA A 71 -15.50 -12.49 -9.06
N ALA A 72 -14.44 -12.88 -8.34
CA ALA A 72 -13.15 -12.20 -8.37
C ALA A 72 -12.50 -12.22 -9.77
N ARG A 73 -12.63 -13.33 -10.52
CA ARG A 73 -12.16 -13.40 -11.91
C ARG A 73 -12.97 -12.50 -12.83
N THR A 74 -14.28 -12.51 -12.69
CA THR A 74 -15.19 -11.71 -13.52
C THR A 74 -14.91 -10.21 -13.35
N GLU A 75 -14.58 -9.77 -12.13
CA GLU A 75 -14.18 -8.39 -11.86
C GLU A 75 -12.80 -8.03 -12.42
N ARG A 76 -11.83 -8.95 -12.33
CA ARG A 76 -10.45 -8.72 -12.76
C ARG A 76 -10.28 -8.69 -14.29
N TYR A 77 -11.07 -9.47 -15.02
CA TYR A 77 -10.97 -9.57 -16.48
C TYR A 77 -11.93 -8.59 -17.17
N LYS A 78 -11.51 -8.04 -18.33
CA LYS A 78 -12.35 -7.14 -19.12
C LYS A 78 -13.72 -7.78 -19.42
N PRO A 79 -14.82 -7.00 -19.41
CA PRO A 79 -16.13 -7.49 -19.82
C PRO A 79 -16.06 -8.24 -21.16
N GLY A 80 -16.52 -9.49 -21.17
CA GLY A 80 -16.55 -10.34 -22.36
C GLY A 80 -15.39 -11.33 -22.53
N VAL A 81 -14.32 -11.24 -21.74
CA VAL A 81 -13.20 -12.21 -21.75
C VAL A 81 -13.53 -13.46 -20.94
N TYR A 82 -14.14 -13.28 -19.77
CA TYR A 82 -14.53 -14.39 -18.89
C TYR A 82 -16.07 -14.50 -18.90
N ARG A 83 -16.61 -15.47 -19.65
CA ARG A 83 -18.06 -15.62 -19.90
C ARG A 83 -18.70 -16.81 -19.16
N TYR A 84 -18.00 -17.39 -18.19
CA TYR A 84 -18.49 -18.55 -17.47
C TYR A 84 -19.43 -18.14 -16.33
N THR A 85 -20.47 -18.96 -16.14
CA THR A 85 -21.35 -18.91 -14.97
C THR A 85 -21.10 -20.12 -14.08
N ILE A 86 -21.62 -20.09 -12.85
CA ILE A 86 -21.50 -21.21 -11.88
C ILE A 86 -22.05 -22.55 -12.41
N SER A 87 -22.87 -22.53 -13.46
CA SER A 87 -23.43 -23.73 -14.10
C SER A 87 -22.49 -24.38 -15.13
N HIS A 88 -21.29 -23.84 -15.35
CA HIS A 88 -20.30 -24.43 -16.25
C HIS A 88 -19.29 -25.28 -15.46
N ALA A 89 -18.72 -26.30 -16.10
CA ALA A 89 -17.68 -27.14 -15.49
C ALA A 89 -16.38 -26.37 -15.19
N THR A 90 -16.01 -25.41 -16.04
CA THR A 90 -14.72 -24.71 -15.98
C THR A 90 -14.49 -23.98 -14.64
N PRO A 91 -15.42 -23.16 -14.11
CA PRO A 91 -15.25 -22.54 -12.79
C PRO A 91 -15.02 -23.52 -11.63
N TRP A 92 -15.63 -24.71 -11.68
CA TRP A 92 -15.43 -25.73 -10.65
C TRP A 92 -14.04 -26.35 -10.74
N LEU A 93 -13.60 -26.69 -11.96
CA LEU A 93 -12.25 -27.17 -12.22
C LEU A 93 -11.19 -26.15 -11.79
N ASP A 94 -11.38 -24.88 -12.13
CA ASP A 94 -10.47 -23.79 -11.79
C ASP A 94 -10.41 -23.57 -10.27
N ALA A 95 -11.55 -23.55 -9.59
CA ALA A 95 -11.60 -23.43 -8.13
C ALA A 95 -10.88 -24.60 -7.44
N GLY A 96 -11.03 -25.83 -7.94
CA GLY A 96 -10.30 -27.00 -7.44
C GLY A 96 -8.77 -26.84 -7.58
N ARG A 97 -8.30 -26.36 -8.73
CA ARG A 97 -6.86 -26.07 -8.97
C ARG A 97 -6.33 -24.97 -8.04
N VAL A 98 -7.16 -23.96 -7.78
CA VAL A 98 -6.84 -22.86 -6.86
C VAL A 98 -6.69 -23.39 -5.43
N VAL A 99 -7.66 -24.16 -4.93
CA VAL A 99 -7.60 -24.76 -3.58
C VAL A 99 -6.39 -25.67 -3.42
N ARG A 100 -6.09 -26.47 -4.42
CA ARG A 100 -4.89 -27.30 -4.44
C ARG A 100 -3.61 -26.49 -4.27
N THR A 101 -3.54 -25.34 -4.93
CA THR A 101 -2.40 -24.42 -4.81
C THR A 101 -2.31 -23.85 -3.39
N TRP A 102 -3.44 -23.50 -2.78
CA TRP A 102 -3.48 -23.04 -1.40
C TRP A 102 -3.02 -24.11 -0.39
N LEU A 103 -3.43 -25.37 -0.59
CA LEU A 103 -2.97 -26.50 0.20
C LEU A 103 -1.45 -26.71 0.07
N HIS A 104 -0.93 -26.68 -1.17
CA HIS A 104 0.50 -26.80 -1.42
C HIS A 104 1.32 -25.71 -0.72
N LEU A 105 0.84 -24.47 -0.79
CA LEU A 105 1.45 -23.32 -0.12
C LEU A 105 1.17 -23.25 1.39
N ARG A 106 0.45 -24.23 1.96
CA ARG A 106 0.02 -24.26 3.37
C ARG A 106 -0.63 -22.94 3.79
N LEU A 107 -1.54 -22.44 2.96
CA LEU A 107 -2.36 -21.26 3.24
C LEU A 107 -3.69 -21.66 3.87
N VAL A 108 -4.21 -22.83 3.48
CA VAL A 108 -5.42 -23.43 4.02
C VAL A 108 -5.14 -24.86 4.49
N VAL A 109 -6.00 -25.37 5.36
CA VAL A 109 -6.08 -26.79 5.71
C VAL A 109 -7.47 -27.30 5.40
N GLU A 110 -7.56 -28.53 4.93
CA GLU A 110 -8.84 -29.20 4.77
C GLU A 110 -9.36 -29.69 6.12
N GLU A 111 -10.59 -29.34 6.46
CA GLU A 111 -11.22 -29.75 7.71
C GLU A 111 -12.75 -29.83 7.59
N PRO A 112 -13.41 -30.70 8.37
CA PRO A 112 -14.86 -30.75 8.42
C PRO A 112 -15.40 -29.45 9.01
N GLY A 113 -16.33 -28.82 8.31
CA GLY A 113 -17.04 -27.64 8.78
C GLY A 113 -18.35 -27.96 9.48
N PRO A 114 -19.20 -26.94 9.67
CA PRO A 114 -20.53 -27.10 10.23
C PRO A 114 -21.34 -28.15 9.47
N ALA A 115 -22.03 -29.03 10.20
CA ALA A 115 -22.78 -30.18 9.67
C ALA A 115 -21.92 -31.27 8.97
N GLY A 116 -20.60 -31.32 9.22
CA GLY A 116 -19.72 -32.39 8.73
C GLY A 116 -19.38 -32.27 7.24
N HIS A 117 -19.71 -31.15 6.60
CA HIS A 117 -19.35 -30.90 5.22
C HIS A 117 -17.84 -30.64 5.09
N ARG A 118 -17.23 -31.19 4.04
CA ARG A 118 -15.85 -30.89 3.69
C ARG A 118 -15.68 -29.41 3.34
N GLY A 119 -14.62 -28.79 3.84
CA GLY A 119 -14.20 -27.47 3.39
C GLY A 119 -12.78 -27.16 3.83
N TRP A 120 -12.41 -25.89 3.71
CA TRP A 120 -11.06 -25.44 3.91
C TRP A 120 -11.04 -24.27 4.87
N ARG A 121 -10.18 -24.35 5.90
CA ARG A 121 -9.92 -23.26 6.83
C ARG A 121 -8.66 -22.52 6.45
N LEU A 122 -8.76 -21.19 6.44
CA LEU A 122 -7.62 -20.30 6.30
C LEU A 122 -6.75 -20.38 7.56
N LEU A 123 -5.45 -20.59 7.38
CA LEU A 123 -4.51 -20.71 8.49
C LEU A 123 -4.10 -19.35 9.07
N SER A 124 -4.08 -18.31 8.24
CA SER A 124 -3.82 -16.93 8.69
C SER A 124 -4.42 -15.91 7.71
N HIS A 125 -4.99 -14.83 8.26
CA HIS A 125 -5.39 -13.64 7.50
C HIS A 125 -4.23 -12.68 7.23
N GLU A 126 -3.03 -12.99 7.73
CA GLU A 126 -1.85 -12.19 7.52
C GLU A 126 -1.05 -12.67 6.31
N GLN A 127 -0.29 -11.75 5.72
CA GLN A 127 0.62 -12.08 4.62
C GLN A 127 1.74 -13.01 5.11
N MET A 128 1.81 -14.19 4.50
CA MET A 128 2.78 -15.26 4.77
C MET A 128 3.97 -15.25 3.81
N PHE A 129 3.83 -14.63 2.64
CA PHE A 129 4.87 -14.58 1.61
C PHE A 129 5.15 -13.15 1.17
N ALA A 130 6.41 -12.82 0.92
CA ALA A 130 6.82 -11.50 0.43
C ALA A 130 7.88 -11.61 -0.66
N GLY A 131 7.90 -10.66 -1.59
CA GLY A 131 9.00 -10.48 -2.52
C GLY A 131 10.25 -9.92 -1.84
N GLU A 132 11.39 -10.56 -2.01
CA GLU A 132 12.71 -10.11 -1.56
C GLU A 132 13.61 -9.83 -2.77
N GLY A 133 14.25 -8.66 -2.80
CA GLY A 133 15.10 -8.21 -3.91
C GLY A 133 14.39 -7.26 -4.88
N LYS A 134 15.10 -6.84 -5.94
CA LYS A 134 14.57 -5.94 -6.98
C LYS A 134 14.85 -6.51 -8.37
N GLY A 135 13.97 -6.20 -9.33
CA GLY A 135 14.12 -6.58 -10.73
C GLY A 135 14.29 -8.09 -10.92
N ARG A 136 15.30 -8.49 -11.70
CA ARG A 136 15.58 -9.89 -12.04
C ARG A 136 16.01 -10.76 -10.85
N ASN A 137 16.44 -10.15 -9.74
CA ASN A 137 16.85 -10.85 -8.52
C ASN A 137 15.72 -10.97 -7.48
N ARG A 138 14.49 -10.57 -7.84
CA ARG A 138 13.33 -10.71 -6.97
C ARG A 138 12.98 -12.18 -6.81
N ARG A 139 12.97 -12.66 -5.57
CA ARG A 139 12.49 -13.99 -5.20
C ARG A 139 11.34 -13.88 -4.21
N VAL A 140 10.40 -14.80 -4.25
CA VAL A 140 9.35 -14.88 -3.22
C VAL A 140 9.85 -15.74 -2.06
N ILE A 141 9.76 -15.22 -0.86
CA ILE A 141 10.14 -15.92 0.38
C ILE A 141 8.93 -16.05 1.29
N ARG A 142 8.91 -17.11 2.11
CA ARG A 142 7.96 -17.23 3.21
C ARG A 142 8.49 -16.44 4.42
N ILE A 143 7.64 -15.60 4.99
CA ILE A 143 7.95 -14.71 6.13
C ILE A 143 7.18 -15.09 7.41
N ARG A 144 6.11 -15.88 7.30
CA ARG A 144 5.33 -16.41 8.43
C ARG A 144 4.98 -17.89 8.24
N GLY A 145 4.67 -18.59 9.32
CA GLY A 145 4.32 -20.02 9.29
C GLY A 145 5.51 -20.93 8.99
N LEU A 146 6.72 -20.47 9.29
CA LEU A 146 7.93 -21.28 9.32
C LEU A 146 7.99 -22.10 10.63
N PRO A 147 8.76 -23.20 10.67
CA PRO A 147 9.13 -23.84 11.93
C PRO A 147 9.67 -22.79 12.93
N PRO A 148 9.45 -22.96 14.25
CA PRO A 148 9.78 -21.93 15.25
C PRO A 148 11.22 -21.41 15.17
N GLU A 149 12.20 -22.30 14.95
CA GLU A 149 13.62 -21.93 14.83
C GLU A 149 13.88 -21.05 13.59
N GLU A 150 13.34 -21.42 12.44
CA GLU A 150 13.45 -20.66 11.19
C GLU A 150 12.71 -19.31 11.28
N GLN A 151 11.55 -19.30 11.95
CA GLN A 151 10.76 -18.09 12.19
C GLN A 151 11.53 -17.09 13.07
N ALA A 152 12.16 -17.57 14.14
CA ALA A 152 13.00 -16.75 15.01
C ALA A 152 14.22 -16.18 14.26
N ALA A 153 14.89 -16.99 13.45
CA ALA A 153 16.01 -16.54 12.62
C ALA A 153 15.58 -15.47 11.59
N ARG A 154 14.38 -15.62 11.00
CA ARG A 154 13.80 -14.62 10.09
C ARG A 154 13.54 -13.30 10.79
N TYR A 155 12.91 -13.32 11.96
CA TYR A 155 12.66 -12.11 12.75
C TYR A 155 13.95 -11.42 13.19
N ALA A 156 14.97 -12.18 13.59
CA ALA A 156 16.28 -11.61 13.92
C ALA A 156 16.93 -10.91 12.71
N LEU A 157 16.83 -11.51 11.51
CA LEU A 157 17.32 -10.92 10.27
C LEU A 157 16.57 -9.63 9.91
N GLU A 158 15.25 -9.63 10.02
CA GLU A 158 14.40 -8.45 9.77
C GLU A 158 14.68 -7.33 10.76
N ALA A 159 14.79 -7.63 12.06
CA ALA A 159 15.17 -6.66 13.08
C ALA A 159 16.55 -6.06 12.81
N ARG A 160 17.54 -6.88 12.40
CA ARG A 160 18.87 -6.40 12.01
C ARG A 160 18.79 -5.46 10.80
N ARG A 161 18.03 -5.83 9.76
CA ARG A 161 17.83 -4.99 8.57
C ARG A 161 17.16 -3.67 8.90
N ALA A 162 16.13 -3.69 9.73
CA ALA A 162 15.44 -2.48 10.20
C ALA A 162 16.41 -1.56 10.96
N LYS A 163 17.23 -2.12 11.86
CA LYS A 163 18.26 -1.36 12.58
C LYS A 163 19.30 -0.73 11.64
N CYS A 164 19.78 -1.49 10.65
CA CYS A 164 20.71 -0.98 9.65
C CYS A 164 20.08 0.13 8.79
N ALA A 165 18.83 -0.03 8.37
CA ALA A 165 18.09 0.97 7.61
C ALA A 165 17.91 2.26 8.42
N ALA A 166 17.42 2.15 9.67
CA ALA A 166 17.25 3.30 10.56
C ALA A 166 18.58 4.04 10.83
N THR A 167 19.67 3.29 11.00
CA THR A 167 21.01 3.87 11.17
C THR A 167 21.46 4.62 9.91
N ALA A 168 21.22 4.06 8.72
CA ALA A 168 21.58 4.68 7.46
C ALA A 168 20.73 5.92 7.17
N ASP A 169 19.44 5.89 7.50
CA ASP A 169 18.54 7.04 7.37
C ASP A 169 18.94 8.17 8.33
N ARG A 170 19.28 7.84 9.58
CA ARG A 170 19.84 8.82 10.53
C ARG A 170 21.10 9.48 9.99
N LYS A 171 22.08 8.69 9.52
CA LYS A 171 23.32 9.21 8.94
C LYS A 171 23.07 10.08 7.72
N ALA A 172 22.08 9.74 6.90
CA ALA A 172 21.72 10.54 5.74
C ALA A 172 21.10 11.88 6.14
N ARG A 173 20.28 11.91 7.20
CA ARG A 173 19.76 13.17 7.75
C ARG A 173 20.88 14.07 8.27
N GLU A 174 21.79 13.52 9.08
CA GLU A 174 22.98 14.23 9.58
C GLU A 174 23.84 14.78 8.42
N ALA A 175 24.01 14.01 7.34
CA ALA A 175 24.75 14.47 6.17
C ALA A 175 24.03 15.57 5.36
N ALA A 176 22.68 15.60 5.41
CA ALA A 176 21.86 16.56 4.69
C ALA A 176 21.84 17.96 5.33
N ASP A 177 22.17 18.08 6.63
CA ASP A 177 22.09 19.34 7.40
C ASP A 177 22.73 20.52 6.67
N LYS A 178 23.98 20.35 6.22
CA LYS A 178 24.73 21.40 5.53
C LYS A 178 24.10 21.78 4.19
N ALA A 179 23.63 20.78 3.43
CA ALA A 179 23.05 21.03 2.11
C ALA A 179 21.71 21.77 2.23
N ILE A 180 20.85 21.35 3.15
CA ILE A 180 19.56 22.01 3.41
C ILE A 180 19.77 23.44 3.90
N ALA A 181 20.71 23.66 4.83
CA ALA A 181 21.03 25.00 5.31
C ALA A 181 21.50 25.93 4.18
N VAL A 182 22.31 25.41 3.23
CA VAL A 182 22.73 26.15 2.04
C VAL A 182 21.52 26.51 1.17
N TYR A 183 20.62 25.56 0.87
CA TYR A 183 19.43 25.86 0.08
C TYR A 183 18.54 26.93 0.73
N VAL A 184 18.25 26.80 2.02
CA VAL A 184 17.42 27.77 2.74
C VAL A 184 18.05 29.16 2.71
N ARG A 185 19.37 29.25 2.94
CA ARG A 185 20.09 30.53 2.82
C ARG A 185 19.99 31.09 1.41
N SER A 186 20.26 30.29 0.39
CA SER A 186 20.20 30.73 -1.01
C SER A 186 18.81 31.20 -1.43
N ILE A 187 17.73 30.58 -0.92
CA ILE A 187 16.35 31.02 -1.17
C ILE A 187 16.15 32.41 -0.57
N LEU A 188 16.53 32.61 0.69
CA LEU A 188 16.38 33.90 1.38
C LEU A 188 17.26 35.01 0.78
N ASP A 189 18.45 34.67 0.29
CA ASP A 189 19.33 35.60 -0.42
C ASP A 189 18.70 36.06 -1.76
N ALA A 190 17.92 35.19 -2.42
CA ALA A 190 17.24 35.50 -3.67
C ALA A 190 15.91 36.24 -3.47
N ASP A 191 15.13 35.82 -2.47
CA ASP A 191 13.83 36.37 -2.10
C ASP A 191 13.66 36.39 -0.56
N PRO A 192 13.92 37.53 0.11
CA PRO A 192 13.77 37.67 1.55
C PRO A 192 12.33 37.50 2.06
N ASP A 193 11.33 37.69 1.20
CA ASP A 193 9.91 37.60 1.54
C ASP A 193 9.28 36.26 1.10
N PHE A 194 10.12 35.29 0.70
CA PHE A 194 9.68 33.99 0.20
C PHE A 194 8.70 33.31 1.16
N LEU A 195 7.52 32.98 0.65
CA LEU A 195 6.49 32.27 1.40
C LEU A 195 6.62 30.76 1.20
N ILE A 196 6.52 30.01 2.29
CA ILE A 196 6.58 28.56 2.27
C ILE A 196 5.42 27.99 1.43
N PRO A 197 5.68 27.24 0.36
CA PRO A 197 4.64 26.75 -0.54
C PRO A 197 3.87 25.56 0.06
N ALA A 198 2.58 25.45 -0.29
CA ALA A 198 1.72 24.35 0.15
C ALA A 198 2.21 22.96 -0.31
N SER A 199 2.95 22.90 -1.43
CA SER A 199 3.51 21.66 -1.98
C SER A 199 4.51 20.98 -1.05
N TRP A 200 5.23 21.75 -0.22
CA TRP A 200 6.17 21.21 0.76
C TRP A 200 5.44 20.43 1.86
N ALA A 201 4.32 20.96 2.35
CA ALA A 201 3.51 20.30 3.38
C ALA A 201 2.69 19.13 2.81
N ALA A 202 2.13 19.27 1.60
CA ALA A 202 1.43 18.17 0.91
C ALA A 202 2.34 16.95 0.65
N SER A 203 3.64 17.18 0.47
CA SER A 203 4.66 16.12 0.33
C SER A 203 5.20 15.63 1.69
N GLY A 204 4.71 16.21 2.79
CA GLY A 204 5.06 15.92 4.17
C GLY A 204 6.51 16.23 4.51
N HIS A 205 7.10 17.26 3.90
CA HIS A 205 8.46 17.71 4.20
C HIS A 205 8.52 18.71 5.35
N ILE A 206 7.39 19.35 5.64
CA ILE A 206 7.15 20.28 6.74
C ILE A 206 5.71 20.06 7.24
N GLU A 207 5.35 20.60 8.40
CA GLU A 207 3.96 20.60 8.86
C GLU A 207 3.12 21.70 8.19
N ASP A 208 1.81 21.43 8.01
CA ASP A 208 0.85 22.35 7.36
C ASP A 208 0.80 23.74 8.01
N GLY A 209 1.06 23.83 9.32
CA GLY A 209 1.02 25.09 10.06
C GLY A 209 2.09 26.12 9.66
N TYR A 210 3.01 25.77 8.76
CA TYR A 210 4.03 26.68 8.22
C TYR A 210 3.74 27.16 6.79
N VAL A 211 2.73 26.60 6.13
CA VAL A 211 2.35 27.03 4.77
C VAL A 211 1.94 28.50 4.76
N GLY A 212 2.44 29.24 3.78
CA GLY A 212 2.16 30.68 3.61
C GLY A 212 2.87 31.59 4.62
N LYS A 213 3.64 31.04 5.57
CA LYS A 213 4.52 31.84 6.43
C LYS A 213 5.80 32.19 5.66
N ARG A 214 6.41 33.32 6.04
CA ARG A 214 7.73 33.70 5.53
C ARG A 214 8.78 32.67 5.94
N LEU A 215 9.67 32.34 5.02
CA LEU A 215 10.74 31.37 5.24
C LEU A 215 11.75 31.86 6.28
N ASP A 216 11.99 33.17 6.39
CA ASP A 216 12.93 33.74 7.36
C ASP A 216 12.51 33.44 8.81
N ALA A 217 11.22 33.62 9.12
CA ALA A 217 10.63 33.36 10.43
C ALA A 217 10.55 31.86 10.77
N ALA A 218 10.66 30.99 9.77
CA ALA A 218 10.56 29.54 9.92
C ALA A 218 11.84 28.81 9.47
N ALA A 219 12.94 29.52 9.26
CA ALA A 219 14.14 28.97 8.62
C ALA A 219 14.72 27.79 9.38
N ASP A 220 14.79 27.90 10.72
CA ASP A 220 15.29 26.82 11.57
C ASP A 220 14.36 25.61 11.58
N VAL A 221 13.05 25.84 11.51
CA VAL A 221 12.08 24.75 11.38
C VAL A 221 12.28 24.00 10.06
N VAL A 222 12.41 24.73 8.95
CA VAL A 222 12.60 24.14 7.62
C VAL A 222 13.94 23.41 7.53
N ARG A 223 14.99 23.95 8.16
CA ARG A 223 16.31 23.32 8.25
C ARG A 223 16.29 22.02 9.03
N ASP A 224 15.52 21.94 10.12
CA ASP A 224 15.48 20.76 11.00
C ASP A 224 14.34 19.79 10.70
N ALA A 225 13.47 20.13 9.74
CA ALA A 225 12.26 19.37 9.44
C ALA A 225 12.56 17.90 9.12
N HIS A 226 13.68 17.62 8.44
CA HIS A 226 14.05 16.26 8.09
C HIS A 226 14.38 15.38 9.30
N HIS A 227 14.95 15.96 10.37
CA HIS A 227 15.17 15.27 11.64
C HIS A 227 13.86 15.07 12.41
N ARG A 228 13.07 16.14 12.58
CA ARG A 228 11.79 16.08 13.31
C ARG A 228 10.82 15.07 12.71
N LEU A 229 10.68 15.09 11.39
CA LEU A 229 9.79 14.20 10.64
C LEU A 229 10.42 12.82 10.34
N GLN A 230 11.64 12.57 10.84
CA GLN A 230 12.37 11.32 10.65
C GLN A 230 12.43 10.88 9.18
N LEU A 231 12.67 11.82 8.27
CA LEU A 231 12.64 11.55 6.83
C LEU A 231 13.63 10.44 6.45
N THR A 232 13.16 9.52 5.61
CA THR A 232 14.00 8.45 5.04
C THR A 232 14.93 9.03 3.98
N ARG A 233 15.96 8.26 3.58
CA ARG A 233 16.87 8.66 2.48
C ARG A 233 16.16 9.06 1.19
N GLU A 234 15.14 8.30 0.79
CA GLU A 234 14.35 8.59 -0.40
C GLU A 234 13.62 9.92 -0.26
N ARG A 235 12.99 10.17 0.90
CA ARG A 235 12.29 11.42 1.17
C ARG A 235 13.23 12.61 1.29
N LEU A 236 14.46 12.41 1.76
CA LEU A 236 15.51 13.44 1.75
C LEU A 236 15.91 13.86 0.32
N THR A 237 16.01 12.91 -0.61
CA THR A 237 16.29 13.22 -2.02
C THR A 237 15.17 14.05 -2.63
N ILE A 238 13.92 13.67 -2.38
CA ILE A 238 12.75 14.43 -2.83
C ILE A 238 12.73 15.82 -2.18
N TRP A 239 13.08 15.90 -0.89
CA TRP A 239 13.13 17.17 -0.18
C TRP A 239 14.19 18.12 -0.75
N GLY A 240 15.40 17.62 -1.01
CA GLY A 240 16.45 18.40 -1.66
C GLY A 240 16.03 18.92 -3.04
N HIS A 241 15.27 18.12 -3.80
CA HIS A 241 14.70 18.56 -5.07
C HIS A 241 13.66 19.68 -4.86
N ALA A 242 12.75 19.55 -3.89
CA ALA A 242 11.75 20.56 -3.59
C ALA A 242 12.36 21.90 -3.13
N LEU A 243 13.43 21.86 -2.33
CA LEU A 243 14.21 23.05 -1.96
C LEU A 243 14.89 23.70 -3.16
N ASN A 244 15.44 22.90 -4.07
CA ASN A 244 16.02 23.41 -5.31
C ASN A 244 14.97 24.05 -6.23
N CYS A 245 13.76 23.49 -6.32
CA CYS A 245 12.64 24.12 -7.01
C CYS A 245 12.23 25.45 -6.34
N GLY A 246 12.15 25.50 -5.01
CA GLY A 246 11.89 26.74 -4.29
C GLY A 246 12.94 27.81 -4.55
N LEU A 247 14.22 27.44 -4.62
CA LEU A 247 15.29 28.35 -5.03
C LEU A 247 15.10 28.87 -6.45
N HIS A 248 14.73 27.99 -7.39
CA HIS A 248 14.42 28.41 -8.75
C HIS A 248 13.27 29.42 -8.77
N ASP A 249 12.19 29.16 -8.06
CA ASP A 249 11.03 30.06 -7.97
C ASP A 249 11.42 31.42 -7.37
N ALA A 250 12.22 31.44 -6.30
CA ALA A 250 12.73 32.67 -5.69
C ALA A 250 13.60 33.49 -6.66
N THR A 251 14.38 32.84 -7.52
CA THR A 251 15.21 33.54 -8.52
C THR A 251 14.42 34.07 -9.71
N VAL A 252 13.37 33.37 -10.15
CA VAL A 252 12.60 33.70 -11.36
C VAL A 252 11.47 34.68 -11.06
N ASN A 253 10.81 34.55 -9.91
CA ASN A 253 9.63 35.33 -9.56
C ASN A 253 9.95 36.55 -8.70
N ARG A 254 11.19 37.07 -8.74
CA ARG A 254 11.55 38.29 -8.01
C ARG A 254 10.55 39.39 -8.41
N PRO A 255 9.67 39.86 -7.50
CA PRO A 255 8.77 40.94 -7.86
C PRO A 255 9.64 42.12 -8.27
N ALA A 256 9.41 42.67 -9.46
CA ALA A 256 9.97 43.96 -9.81
C ALA A 256 9.60 44.90 -8.67
N ILE A 257 10.61 45.47 -8.00
CA ILE A 257 10.38 46.52 -7.01
C ILE A 257 9.63 47.60 -7.77
N ILE A 258 8.31 47.69 -7.58
CA ILE A 258 7.54 48.85 -8.01
C ILE A 258 8.00 49.95 -7.06
N PRO A 259 8.76 50.97 -7.50
CA PRO A 259 9.09 52.07 -6.62
C PRO A 259 7.78 52.66 -6.11
N LEU A 260 7.63 52.75 -4.79
CA LEU A 260 6.59 53.56 -4.18
C LEU A 260 6.66 54.94 -4.83
N PRO A 261 5.53 55.50 -5.32
CA PRO A 261 5.54 56.87 -5.82
C PRO A 261 6.14 57.76 -4.73
N GLY A 262 7.26 58.41 -5.07
CA GLY A 262 7.89 59.37 -4.19
C GLY A 262 6.86 60.42 -3.80
N ASP A 263 6.86 60.80 -2.52
CA ASP A 263 6.01 61.84 -1.97
C ASP A 263 5.87 63.01 -2.95
N ASP A 264 4.67 63.20 -3.49
CA ASP A 264 4.20 64.47 -4.04
C ASP A 264 4.06 65.47 -2.87
N ALA A 265 5.20 65.85 -2.28
CA ALA A 265 5.32 66.80 -1.18
C ALA A 265 5.37 68.27 -1.65
N ASP A 266 5.16 68.55 -2.94
CA ASP A 266 5.22 69.92 -3.48
C ASP A 266 3.84 70.53 -3.86
N ALA A 267 2.73 69.92 -3.45
CA ALA A 267 1.39 70.42 -3.78
C ALA A 267 0.71 71.31 -2.70
N LEU A 268 1.46 71.95 -1.79
CA LEU A 268 0.89 72.92 -0.82
C LEU A 268 1.82 74.12 -0.56
N GLY A 269 2.16 74.87 -1.62
CA GLY A 269 3.00 76.05 -1.50
C GLY A 269 2.74 77.12 -2.56
N THR A 270 1.48 77.53 -2.79
CA THR A 270 1.17 78.83 -3.43
C THR A 270 -0.29 79.21 -3.19
N LEU A 271 -0.55 79.79 -2.02
CA LEU A 271 -1.65 80.72 -1.78
C LEU A 271 -1.06 81.95 -1.07
N ILE A 272 -0.49 82.85 -1.86
CA ILE A 272 -0.47 84.31 -1.64
C ILE A 272 -0.64 84.96 -3.01
#